data_AF-A0A8T7AWF1-F1
#
_entry.id   AF-A0A8T7AWF1-F1
#
_cell.length_a   1.000
_cell.length_b   1.000
_cell.length_c   1.000
_cell.angle_alpha   90.00
_cell.angle_beta   90.00
_cell.angle_gamma   90.00
#
_symmetry.space_group_name_H-M   'P 1'
#
loop_
_entity.id
_entity.type
_entity.pdbx_description
1 polymer ?
#
loop_
_entity_poly.entity_id
_entity_poly.type
_entity_poly.pdbx_seq_one_letter_code
_entity_poly.pdbx_strand_id
1 'polypeptide(L)'
;MTVAGADVTDQDLGLTFNFDLAADCTCGYEDGTFTQVPITIDGDVTDWAAVFSDGDNNACDATDDTDLDHPVQSTGRNLLRTAVTWDATYFSMWTQRVGSSNNTQNFVYYADTNTDGIQQNGEPVVVAKWQGNTGNVVLELYTYNDLGSGGDPVLDSNGFADGYSMPGDLTFVKTLTMPDGAGQGSTTGNIDGTQMEWTIEWTELGVPAGSAIGWHVSSTNSNPAAAGLGAQIDDNLGGCGGQCTGSNQFAGIVPTPIAAGGGDIIYAAHTFTNTGNGPDLFDFTWSWTGDFAPASVTYYQDLGTVGEFDPGVDVLLTDTDGDSDPDTGNLAAGATFELLIAIELPDPPASGVSSVTTAATSNFLPGCGGTITPVSGSVNDPLQIASDSFKRAFQVDGTPIADLSTVPSGLLVKFMIYVTNYGGPVSDMSLRDVLDPAFVYQGGTMKVDNTLVASVVCPGAVCDEATIFSQADGSGTVVGDGDAVTALIDADEASYDVGSLTLHLGDQNNVNNAQLDLAADSVWALVYTIRMQ
;
A
#
# COMPACT_ATOMS: atom_id res chain seq x y z
N MET A 1 13.86 42.05 -0.31
CA MET A 1 14.42 43.43 -0.19
C MET A 1 14.52 43.75 1.29
N THR A 2 15.72 43.99 1.82
CA THR A 2 15.90 44.31 3.24
C THR A 2 15.96 45.83 3.39
N VAL A 3 14.91 46.44 3.95
CA VAL A 3 14.93 47.86 4.31
C VAL A 3 15.28 47.93 5.79
N ALA A 4 16.46 48.47 6.10
CA ALA A 4 16.87 48.76 7.48
C ALA A 4 17.22 50.24 7.59
N GLY A 5 16.54 50.96 8.50
CA GLY A 5 17.06 52.23 9.01
C GLY A 5 16.13 53.43 9.15
N ALA A 6 14.83 53.37 8.84
CA ALA A 6 13.92 54.47 9.14
C ALA A 6 12.50 53.99 9.45
N ASP A 7 11.84 54.70 10.36
CA ASP A 7 10.43 54.52 10.71
C ASP A 7 9.56 54.74 9.46
N VAL A 8 8.93 53.66 8.99
CA VAL A 8 8.07 53.62 7.80
C VAL A 8 6.58 53.62 8.15
N THR A 9 6.22 53.98 9.39
CA THR A 9 4.82 54.28 9.72
C THR A 9 4.29 55.36 8.78
N ASP A 10 3.17 55.08 8.11
CA ASP A 10 2.47 55.94 7.14
C ASP A 10 3.12 56.17 5.76
N GLN A 11 4.07 55.32 5.33
CA GLN A 11 4.51 55.31 3.92
C GLN A 11 3.90 54.13 3.16
N ASP A 12 2.95 54.43 2.28
CA ASP A 12 2.57 53.53 1.20
C ASP A 12 3.79 53.35 0.28
N LEU A 13 4.41 52.16 0.35
CA LEU A 13 5.61 51.83 -0.41
C LEU A 13 5.32 51.60 -1.90
N GLY A 14 4.06 51.73 -2.36
CA GLY A 14 3.70 51.47 -3.75
C GLY A 14 4.01 50.04 -4.19
N LEU A 15 4.19 49.13 -3.22
CA LEU A 15 4.30 47.71 -3.47
C LEU A 15 2.87 47.19 -3.67
N THR A 16 2.37 47.32 -4.88
CA THR A 16 1.26 46.47 -5.32
C THR A 16 1.79 45.05 -5.38
N PHE A 17 1.54 44.28 -4.34
CA PHE A 17 1.55 42.84 -4.46
C PHE A 17 0.37 42.51 -5.38
N ASN A 18 0.65 42.43 -6.68
CA ASN A 18 -0.26 41.81 -7.62
C ASN A 18 -0.18 40.31 -7.34
N PHE A 19 -0.83 39.88 -6.25
CA PHE A 19 -1.36 38.53 -6.20
C PHE A 19 -2.41 38.50 -7.29
N ASP A 20 -1.98 38.11 -8.49
CA ASP A 20 -2.90 37.77 -9.54
C ASP A 20 -3.57 36.47 -9.08
N LEU A 21 -4.67 36.60 -8.34
CA LEU A 21 -5.45 35.48 -7.83
C LEU A 21 -5.94 34.54 -8.96
N ALA A 22 -5.87 34.95 -10.23
CA ALA A 22 -6.13 34.10 -11.38
C ALA A 22 -4.89 33.30 -11.85
N ALA A 23 -3.66 33.68 -11.46
CA ALA A 23 -2.43 32.97 -11.82
C ALA A 23 -2.00 31.89 -10.82
N ASP A 24 -2.61 31.82 -9.63
CA ASP A 24 -2.16 30.98 -8.49
C ASP A 24 -3.14 29.83 -8.14
N CYS A 25 -4.11 29.52 -9.00
CA CYS A 25 -4.93 28.33 -8.78
C CYS A 25 -4.07 27.08 -9.01
N THR A 26 -3.56 26.51 -7.92
CA THR A 26 -2.82 25.24 -7.94
C THR A 26 -3.82 24.12 -7.79
N CYS A 27 -3.86 23.28 -8.80
CA CYS A 27 -4.62 22.04 -8.84
C CYS A 27 -3.77 20.99 -9.56
N GLY A 28 -4.21 19.76 -9.49
CA GLY A 28 -3.53 18.64 -10.10
C GLY A 28 -3.22 17.67 -8.99
N TYR A 29 -3.86 16.52 -9.07
CA TYR A 29 -3.92 15.50 -8.04
C TYR A 29 -2.50 15.14 -7.54
N GLU A 30 -2.06 15.74 -6.43
CA GLU A 30 -0.64 15.84 -6.05
C GLU A 30 -0.15 14.53 -5.47
N ASP A 31 -0.53 14.29 -4.20
CA ASP A 31 -0.24 13.04 -3.49
C ASP A 31 -1.46 12.12 -3.43
N GLY A 32 -2.59 12.60 -3.94
CA GLY A 32 -3.85 11.87 -3.99
C GLY A 32 -4.54 11.76 -2.65
N THR A 33 -4.20 12.61 -1.69
CA THR A 33 -4.87 12.70 -0.40
C THR A 33 -5.46 14.09 -0.21
N PHE A 34 -6.70 14.15 0.27
CA PHE A 34 -7.37 15.42 0.46
C PHE A 34 -7.13 15.95 1.88
N THR A 35 -6.82 17.23 2.00
CA THR A 35 -6.88 17.96 3.25
C THR A 35 -8.34 18.03 3.74
N GLN A 36 -8.62 17.33 4.84
CA GLN A 36 -9.92 17.31 5.52
C GLN A 36 -9.90 18.19 6.76
N VAL A 37 -10.57 19.33 6.69
CA VAL A 37 -10.66 20.29 7.80
C VAL A 37 -12.11 20.76 7.98
N PRO A 38 -12.60 20.91 9.22
CA PRO A 38 -13.88 21.58 9.46
C PRO A 38 -13.80 23.04 9.05
N ILE A 39 -14.80 23.51 8.31
CA ILE A 39 -14.90 24.90 7.85
C ILE A 39 -16.00 25.64 8.64
N THR A 40 -15.69 26.84 9.08
CA THR A 40 -16.67 27.76 9.67
C THR A 40 -17.17 28.71 8.58
N ILE A 41 -18.44 28.57 8.22
CA ILE A 41 -19.03 29.41 7.18
C ILE A 41 -19.40 30.79 7.75
N ASP A 42 -18.53 31.78 7.55
CA ASP A 42 -18.70 33.16 8.04
C ASP A 42 -18.18 34.27 7.10
N GLY A 43 -17.51 33.90 6.00
CA GLY A 43 -17.01 34.79 4.95
C GLY A 43 -15.54 35.15 5.14
N ASP A 44 -14.93 34.71 6.24
CA ASP A 44 -13.49 34.72 6.46
C ASP A 44 -12.90 33.39 5.98
N VAL A 45 -12.23 33.43 4.82
CA VAL A 45 -11.68 32.23 4.17
C VAL A 45 -10.34 31.77 4.76
N THR A 46 -9.97 32.25 5.95
CA THR A 46 -8.67 31.93 6.56
C THR A 46 -8.55 30.44 6.93
N ASP A 47 -9.65 29.79 7.29
CA ASP A 47 -9.70 28.37 7.60
C ASP A 47 -9.54 27.45 6.36
N TRP A 48 -9.81 27.97 5.16
CA TRP A 48 -9.53 27.30 3.89
C TRP A 48 -8.05 27.29 3.50
N ALA A 49 -7.17 27.99 4.20
CA ALA A 49 -5.78 28.15 3.77
C ALA A 49 -5.04 26.82 3.51
N ALA A 50 -5.28 25.79 4.33
CA ALA A 50 -4.69 24.46 4.14
C ALA A 50 -5.30 23.73 2.93
N VAL A 51 -6.61 23.83 2.74
CA VAL A 51 -7.33 23.30 1.57
C VAL A 51 -6.84 23.96 0.29
N PHE A 52 -6.54 25.26 0.33
CA PHE A 52 -6.06 25.98 -0.84
C PHE A 52 -4.62 25.66 -1.22
N SER A 53 -3.80 25.23 -0.26
CA SER A 53 -2.42 24.82 -0.53
C SER A 53 -2.30 23.39 -1.05
N ASP A 54 -3.37 22.60 -0.93
CA ASP A 54 -3.42 21.21 -1.35
C ASP A 54 -4.05 21.11 -2.75
N GLY A 55 -3.24 20.77 -3.76
CA GLY A 55 -3.70 20.71 -5.14
C GLY A 55 -4.81 19.69 -5.40
N ASP A 56 -4.96 18.67 -4.55
CA ASP A 56 -6.00 17.65 -4.65
C ASP A 56 -7.39 18.21 -4.34
N ASN A 57 -7.49 19.16 -3.42
CA ASN A 57 -8.76 19.79 -3.03
C ASN A 57 -9.32 20.78 -4.05
N ASN A 58 -8.59 21.10 -5.12
CA ASN A 58 -8.85 22.27 -5.95
C ASN A 58 -9.14 21.94 -7.41
N ALA A 59 -10.07 22.72 -7.94
CA ALA A 59 -10.51 22.70 -9.32
C ALA A 59 -10.33 24.13 -9.88
N CYS A 60 -9.64 24.25 -11.01
CA CYS A 60 -9.21 25.54 -11.54
C CYS A 60 -9.67 25.71 -12.98
N ASP A 61 -9.99 26.95 -13.30
CA ASP A 61 -10.48 27.37 -14.60
C ASP A 61 -9.61 28.49 -15.18
N ALA A 62 -9.58 28.59 -16.50
CA ALA A 62 -8.95 29.70 -17.18
C ALA A 62 -9.88 30.93 -17.16
N THR A 63 -9.31 32.12 -17.28
CA THR A 63 -10.09 33.38 -17.27
C THR A 63 -9.79 34.27 -18.47
N ASP A 64 -9.00 33.73 -19.42
CA ASP A 64 -8.54 34.39 -20.63
C ASP A 64 -9.09 33.67 -21.88
N ASP A 65 -8.42 33.77 -23.02
CA ASP A 65 -8.86 33.13 -24.27
C ASP A 65 -8.55 31.63 -24.34
N THR A 66 -8.00 31.04 -23.28
CA THR A 66 -7.76 29.59 -23.14
C THR A 66 -8.89 28.84 -22.44
N ASP A 67 -9.79 29.57 -21.77
CA ASP A 67 -11.08 29.11 -21.23
C ASP A 67 -11.97 28.59 -22.39
N LEU A 68 -12.54 27.39 -22.26
CA LEU A 68 -13.31 26.75 -23.34
C LEU A 68 -14.71 27.34 -23.51
N ASP A 69 -15.25 28.01 -22.48
CA ASP A 69 -16.50 28.77 -22.52
C ASP A 69 -16.27 30.25 -22.95
N HIS A 70 -15.03 30.67 -23.16
CA HIS A 70 -14.72 32.04 -23.60
C HIS A 70 -15.36 32.38 -24.97
N PRO A 71 -16.03 33.56 -25.12
CA PRO A 71 -16.16 34.61 -24.12
C PRO A 71 -17.36 34.40 -23.18
N VAL A 72 -17.08 34.40 -21.86
CA VAL A 72 -18.13 34.41 -20.84
C VAL A 72 -18.82 35.77 -20.78
N GLN A 73 -20.15 35.77 -20.75
CA GLN A 73 -20.97 36.99 -20.91
C GLN A 73 -20.83 38.00 -19.76
N SER A 74 -20.30 37.60 -18.61
CA SER A 74 -20.11 38.46 -17.44
C SER A 74 -19.01 37.94 -16.54
N THR A 75 -18.15 38.84 -16.04
CA THR A 75 -17.16 38.50 -15.00
C THR A 75 -17.79 38.02 -13.69
N GLY A 76 -19.07 38.31 -13.46
CA GLY A 76 -19.85 37.79 -12.33
C GLY A 76 -20.23 36.31 -12.46
N ARG A 77 -20.01 35.72 -13.63
CA ARG A 77 -20.30 34.33 -13.99
C ARG A 77 -19.05 33.56 -14.41
N ASN A 78 -18.00 34.24 -14.86
CA ASN A 78 -16.72 33.61 -15.14
C ASN A 78 -16.09 33.10 -13.84
N LEU A 79 -16.07 31.79 -13.68
CA LEU A 79 -15.51 31.00 -12.61
C LEU A 79 -13.99 31.04 -12.70
N LEU A 80 -13.36 30.68 -11.59
CA LEU A 80 -11.90 30.70 -11.50
C LEU A 80 -11.41 29.49 -10.72
N ARG A 81 -12.08 29.22 -9.59
CA ARG A 81 -11.70 28.12 -8.72
C ARG A 81 -12.90 27.61 -7.93
N THR A 82 -12.90 26.30 -7.74
CA THR A 82 -13.65 25.68 -6.64
C THR A 82 -12.70 24.87 -5.77
N ALA A 83 -13.03 24.79 -4.48
CA ALA A 83 -12.29 24.00 -3.52
C ALA A 83 -13.27 23.19 -2.68
N VAL A 84 -12.90 21.97 -2.34
CA VAL A 84 -13.72 21.05 -1.54
C VAL A 84 -13.01 20.66 -0.26
N THR A 85 -13.75 20.45 0.82
CA THR A 85 -13.27 19.69 1.98
C THR A 85 -14.49 19.13 2.73
N TRP A 86 -14.28 18.27 3.72
CA TRP A 86 -15.38 17.70 4.48
C TRP A 86 -14.96 17.24 5.87
N ASP A 87 -15.98 16.99 6.69
CA ASP A 87 -15.86 16.29 7.96
C ASP A 87 -16.92 15.18 8.08
N ALA A 88 -17.09 14.64 9.28
CA ALA A 88 -18.04 13.56 9.55
C ALA A 88 -19.53 13.95 9.37
N THR A 89 -19.84 15.24 9.27
CA THR A 89 -21.21 15.77 9.21
C THR A 89 -21.47 16.52 7.90
N TYR A 90 -20.52 17.33 7.47
CA TYR A 90 -20.69 18.28 6.38
C TYR A 90 -19.72 18.05 5.22
N PHE A 91 -20.24 18.18 4.01
CA PHE A 91 -19.49 18.46 2.81
C PHE A 91 -19.43 19.99 2.63
N SER A 92 -18.23 20.53 2.42
CA SER A 92 -17.98 21.96 2.33
C SER A 92 -17.39 22.31 0.97
N MET A 93 -17.87 23.39 0.36
CA MET A 93 -17.35 23.88 -0.90
C MET A 93 -17.18 25.39 -0.89
N TRP A 94 -16.10 25.83 -1.52
CA TRP A 94 -15.80 27.22 -1.77
C TRP A 94 -15.74 27.47 -3.28
N THR A 95 -16.16 28.66 -3.71
CA THR A 95 -16.20 29.05 -5.12
C THR A 95 -15.72 30.48 -5.28
N GLN A 96 -14.84 30.68 -6.26
CA GLN A 96 -14.35 31.99 -6.69
C GLN A 96 -14.72 32.26 -8.14
N ARG A 97 -15.02 33.52 -8.41
CA ARG A 97 -15.27 34.08 -9.75
C ARG A 97 -14.42 35.32 -10.00
N VAL A 98 -14.23 35.69 -11.26
CA VAL A 98 -13.38 36.80 -11.69
C VAL A 98 -13.85 38.17 -11.18
N GLY A 99 -15.16 38.38 -11.10
CA GLY A 99 -15.73 39.67 -10.70
C GLY A 99 -17.03 39.57 -9.94
N SER A 100 -17.46 40.67 -9.35
CA SER A 100 -18.73 40.74 -8.62
C SER A 100 -19.92 41.06 -9.53
N SER A 101 -21.12 40.67 -9.12
CA SER A 101 -22.38 41.03 -9.79
C SER A 101 -23.41 41.53 -8.79
N ASN A 102 -24.14 42.58 -9.18
CA ASN A 102 -25.29 43.09 -8.42
C ASN A 102 -26.56 42.23 -8.61
N ASN A 103 -26.59 41.43 -9.67
CA ASN A 103 -27.67 40.48 -9.93
C ASN A 103 -27.34 39.16 -9.22
N THR A 104 -28.36 38.47 -8.70
CA THR A 104 -28.22 37.08 -8.26
C THR A 104 -27.75 36.23 -9.43
N GLN A 105 -26.63 35.54 -9.28
CA GLN A 105 -26.17 34.49 -10.18
C GLN A 105 -26.44 33.14 -9.54
N ASN A 106 -26.63 32.11 -10.34
CA ASN A 106 -26.79 30.75 -9.87
C ASN A 106 -25.53 29.96 -10.21
N PHE A 107 -25.02 29.25 -9.22
CA PHE A 107 -23.93 28.29 -9.35
C PHE A 107 -24.53 26.92 -9.13
N VAL A 108 -24.35 26.03 -10.11
CA VAL A 108 -24.98 24.71 -10.16
C VAL A 108 -23.87 23.68 -10.00
N TYR A 109 -23.98 22.85 -8.98
CA TYR A 109 -23.02 21.80 -8.66
C TYR A 109 -23.73 20.47 -8.88
N TYR A 110 -23.48 19.84 -10.02
CA TYR A 110 -23.99 18.50 -10.31
C TYR A 110 -23.14 17.51 -9.54
N ALA A 111 -23.75 16.72 -8.66
CA ALA A 111 -23.04 15.72 -7.86
C ALA A 111 -23.34 14.33 -8.41
N ASP A 112 -22.34 13.74 -9.04
CA ASP A 112 -22.28 12.31 -9.38
C ASP A 112 -21.88 11.57 -8.10
N THR A 113 -22.89 11.20 -7.32
CA THR A 113 -22.73 10.59 -6.00
C THR A 113 -22.32 9.12 -6.04
N ASN A 114 -22.32 8.52 -7.22
CA ASN A 114 -22.00 7.11 -7.41
C ASN A 114 -20.66 6.93 -8.17
N THR A 115 -20.10 8.01 -8.73
CA THR A 115 -18.81 8.10 -9.41
C THR A 115 -18.69 7.24 -10.66
N ASP A 116 -19.80 7.00 -11.37
CA ASP A 116 -19.81 6.23 -12.62
C ASP A 116 -19.58 7.11 -13.87
N GLY A 117 -19.43 8.42 -13.71
CA GLY A 117 -19.17 9.36 -14.79
C GLY A 117 -20.41 9.72 -15.60
N ILE A 118 -21.61 9.42 -15.12
CA ILE A 118 -22.87 9.81 -15.73
C ILE A 118 -23.83 10.38 -14.69
N GLN A 119 -24.38 11.56 -14.97
CA GLN A 119 -25.42 12.16 -14.15
C GLN A 119 -26.79 11.57 -14.52
N GLN A 120 -27.48 10.98 -13.55
CA GLN A 120 -28.72 10.23 -13.74
C GLN A 120 -29.93 10.90 -13.11
N ASN A 121 -31.13 10.51 -13.57
CA ASN A 121 -32.40 10.92 -12.95
C ASN A 121 -32.39 10.69 -11.42
N GLY A 122 -32.62 11.77 -10.67
CA GLY A 122 -32.77 11.73 -9.21
C GLY A 122 -31.50 12.03 -8.43
N GLU A 123 -30.34 12.07 -9.07
CA GLU A 123 -29.09 12.43 -8.40
C GLU A 123 -29.09 13.89 -7.95
N PRO A 124 -28.44 14.20 -6.81
CA PRO A 124 -28.54 15.52 -6.21
C PRO A 124 -27.79 16.57 -7.04
N VAL A 125 -28.39 17.74 -7.13
CA VAL A 125 -27.76 18.94 -7.69
C VAL A 125 -27.90 20.05 -6.67
N VAL A 126 -26.78 20.61 -6.24
CA VAL A 126 -26.77 21.74 -5.31
C VAL A 126 -26.76 23.03 -6.13
N VAL A 127 -27.60 23.99 -5.75
CA VAL A 127 -27.66 25.29 -6.41
C VAL A 127 -27.43 26.38 -5.37
N ALA A 128 -26.38 27.18 -5.57
CA ALA A 128 -26.14 28.38 -4.79
C ALA A 128 -26.59 29.62 -5.57
N LYS A 129 -27.62 30.30 -5.06
CA LYS A 129 -28.09 31.58 -5.59
C LYS A 129 -27.40 32.71 -4.85
N TRP A 130 -26.43 33.35 -5.50
CA TRP A 130 -25.53 34.29 -4.84
C TRP A 130 -25.59 35.69 -5.44
N GLN A 131 -25.75 36.68 -4.57
CA GLN A 131 -25.76 38.10 -4.92
C GLN A 131 -24.50 38.80 -4.35
N GLY A 132 -23.55 39.11 -5.24
CA GLY A 132 -22.20 39.54 -4.87
C GLY A 132 -22.14 40.78 -3.98
N ASN A 133 -22.89 41.83 -4.33
CA ASN A 133 -22.87 43.10 -3.58
C ASN A 133 -23.46 43.04 -2.17
N THR A 134 -24.09 41.93 -1.78
CA THR A 134 -24.67 41.74 -0.44
C THR A 134 -24.04 40.58 0.31
N GLY A 135 -23.23 39.75 -0.34
CA GLY A 135 -22.77 38.47 0.20
C GLY A 135 -23.90 37.46 0.44
N ASN A 136 -25.14 37.75 0.06
CA ASN A 136 -26.27 36.88 0.33
C ASN A 136 -26.26 35.66 -0.59
N VAL A 137 -26.34 34.47 0.00
CA VAL A 137 -26.32 33.19 -0.69
C VAL A 137 -27.50 32.36 -0.19
N VAL A 138 -28.33 31.88 -1.11
CA VAL A 138 -29.40 30.92 -0.82
C VAL A 138 -29.02 29.58 -1.45
N LEU A 139 -28.90 28.54 -0.62
CA LEU A 139 -28.63 27.18 -1.07
C LEU A 139 -29.94 26.41 -1.29
N GLU A 140 -30.04 25.74 -2.42
CA GLU A 140 -31.18 24.93 -2.81
C GLU A 140 -30.72 23.56 -3.27
N LEU A 141 -31.51 22.54 -2.94
CA LEU A 141 -31.32 21.18 -3.42
C LEU A 141 -32.29 20.93 -4.56
N TYR A 142 -31.75 20.37 -5.63
CA TYR A 142 -32.43 19.91 -6.82
C TYR A 142 -32.12 18.42 -7.05
N THR A 143 -32.90 17.79 -7.92
CA THR A 143 -32.50 16.53 -8.55
C THR A 143 -32.28 16.74 -10.03
N TYR A 144 -31.30 16.05 -10.59
CA TYR A 144 -31.06 16.00 -12.02
C TYR A 144 -32.18 15.22 -12.73
N ASN A 145 -32.58 15.68 -13.92
CA ASN A 145 -33.40 14.91 -14.84
C ASN A 145 -32.64 14.76 -16.16
N ASP A 146 -32.24 13.53 -16.47
CA ASP A 146 -31.47 13.24 -17.69
C ASP A 146 -32.29 13.44 -18.96
N LEU A 147 -31.62 13.73 -20.08
CA LEU A 147 -32.27 13.89 -21.38
C LEU A 147 -32.68 12.53 -22.00
N GLY A 148 -32.18 11.41 -21.47
CA GLY A 148 -32.44 10.06 -21.96
C GLY A 148 -32.21 8.95 -20.92
N SER A 149 -32.68 7.73 -21.20
CA SER A 149 -32.82 6.64 -20.22
C SER A 149 -31.51 5.95 -19.77
N GLY A 150 -30.39 6.65 -19.72
CA GLY A 150 -29.09 6.08 -19.36
C GLY A 150 -28.14 7.06 -18.67
N GLY A 151 -28.64 8.19 -18.18
CA GLY A 151 -27.82 9.28 -17.68
C GLY A 151 -27.17 10.12 -18.79
N ASP A 152 -26.68 11.28 -18.40
CA ASP A 152 -25.92 12.18 -19.25
C ASP A 152 -24.44 12.17 -18.79
N PRO A 153 -23.46 12.05 -19.69
CA PRO A 153 -22.06 12.16 -19.32
C PRO A 153 -21.78 13.45 -18.55
N VAL A 154 -20.97 13.37 -17.50
CA VAL A 154 -20.53 14.56 -16.74
C VAL A 154 -19.42 15.35 -17.44
N LEU A 155 -18.86 14.78 -18.52
CA LEU A 155 -17.79 15.33 -19.35
C LEU A 155 -18.16 15.25 -20.84
N ASP A 156 -17.53 16.09 -21.66
CA ASP A 156 -17.60 16.00 -23.10
C ASP A 156 -16.86 14.75 -23.65
N SER A 157 -16.91 14.55 -24.97
CA SER A 157 -16.25 13.40 -25.62
C SER A 157 -14.72 13.42 -25.55
N ASN A 158 -14.12 14.54 -25.16
CA ASN A 158 -12.68 14.71 -24.98
C ASN A 158 -12.28 14.64 -23.50
N GLY A 159 -13.24 14.45 -22.59
CA GLY A 159 -13.02 14.37 -21.15
C GLY A 159 -12.98 15.71 -20.43
N PHE A 160 -13.53 16.78 -21.01
CA PHE A 160 -13.59 18.10 -20.38
C PHE A 160 -14.94 18.36 -19.73
N ALA A 161 -14.90 18.90 -18.53
CA ALA A 161 -16.06 19.51 -17.88
C ALA A 161 -16.20 20.97 -18.32
N ASP A 162 -15.09 21.70 -18.46
CA ASP A 162 -15.03 23.05 -19.04
C ASP A 162 -15.42 23.04 -20.53
N GLY A 163 -16.17 24.05 -20.99
CA GLY A 163 -16.81 24.08 -22.30
C GLY A 163 -18.00 23.14 -22.46
N TYR A 164 -18.39 22.38 -21.43
CA TYR A 164 -19.43 21.35 -21.51
C TYR A 164 -20.64 21.68 -20.64
N SER A 165 -21.77 22.00 -21.27
CA SER A 165 -23.01 22.23 -20.52
C SER A 165 -23.80 20.93 -20.33
N MET A 166 -24.06 20.57 -19.07
CA MET A 166 -24.92 19.43 -18.73
C MET A 166 -26.29 19.55 -19.44
N PRO A 167 -26.73 18.52 -20.19
CA PRO A 167 -27.88 18.64 -21.09
C PRO A 167 -29.25 18.46 -20.41
N GLY A 168 -29.29 17.90 -19.20
CA GLY A 168 -30.50 17.62 -18.45
C GLY A 168 -31.13 18.85 -17.79
N ASP A 169 -32.36 18.67 -17.33
CA ASP A 169 -33.14 19.69 -16.62
C ASP A 169 -33.08 19.45 -15.10
N LEU A 170 -33.34 20.47 -14.29
CA LEU A 170 -33.36 20.32 -12.82
C LEU A 170 -34.77 20.39 -12.23
N THR A 171 -35.06 19.49 -11.30
CA THR A 171 -36.30 19.54 -10.50
C THR A 171 -35.99 20.06 -9.10
N PHE A 172 -36.60 21.19 -8.72
CA PHE A 172 -36.45 21.76 -7.38
C PHE A 172 -37.00 20.80 -6.31
N VAL A 173 -36.20 20.53 -5.27
CA VAL A 173 -36.61 19.73 -4.11
C VAL A 173 -36.95 20.64 -2.95
N LYS A 174 -35.99 21.44 -2.47
CA LYS A 174 -36.16 22.33 -1.32
C LYS A 174 -35.07 23.40 -1.24
N THR A 175 -35.36 24.47 -0.50
CA THR A 175 -34.34 25.38 0.01
C THR A 175 -33.72 24.75 1.25
N LEU A 176 -32.39 24.73 1.32
CA LEU A 176 -31.68 24.26 2.50
C LEU A 176 -31.71 25.37 3.55
N THR A 177 -32.29 25.04 4.71
CA THR A 177 -32.49 26.02 5.78
C THR A 177 -31.21 26.16 6.59
N MET A 178 -30.83 27.42 6.86
CA MET A 178 -29.52 27.81 7.43
C MET A 178 -29.67 28.37 8.85
N PRO A 179 -30.11 27.59 9.86
CA PRO A 179 -30.16 28.08 11.22
C PRO A 179 -28.76 28.00 11.84
N ASP A 180 -28.13 29.15 12.03
CA ASP A 180 -27.37 29.59 13.23
C ASP A 180 -26.80 28.53 14.19
N GLY A 181 -26.22 27.45 13.66
CA GLY A 181 -25.45 26.44 14.38
C GLY A 181 -26.09 25.06 14.56
N ALA A 182 -27.21 24.72 13.88
CA ALA A 182 -27.79 23.36 13.95
C ALA A 182 -28.70 22.98 12.75
N GLY A 183 -28.27 23.14 11.50
CA GLY A 183 -29.09 22.76 10.35
C GLY A 183 -28.35 22.31 9.09
N GLN A 184 -29.15 22.07 8.05
CA GLN A 184 -28.89 21.33 6.81
C GLN A 184 -27.76 21.93 5.93
N GLY A 185 -27.30 23.14 6.25
CA GLY A 185 -26.18 23.83 5.61
C GLY A 185 -25.90 25.20 6.23
N SER A 186 -24.79 25.83 5.84
CA SER A 186 -24.46 27.24 6.11
C SER A 186 -23.83 27.88 4.86
N THR A 187 -24.03 29.19 4.63
CA THR A 187 -23.57 29.90 3.42
C THR A 187 -23.20 31.33 3.74
N THR A 188 -22.24 31.86 3.01
CA THR A 188 -21.91 33.29 3.01
C THR A 188 -21.05 33.63 1.80
N GLY A 189 -21.23 34.84 1.28
CA GLY A 189 -20.35 35.42 0.28
C GLY A 189 -19.48 36.50 0.92
N ASN A 190 -18.23 36.61 0.47
CA ASN A 190 -17.34 37.67 0.93
C ASN A 190 -17.88 39.07 0.52
N ILE A 191 -17.38 40.10 1.18
CA ILE A 191 -17.84 41.49 0.96
C ILE A 191 -17.51 42.02 -0.43
N ASP A 192 -16.47 41.49 -1.06
CA ASP A 192 -16.07 41.85 -2.42
C ASP A 192 -16.97 41.21 -3.48
N GLY A 193 -17.77 40.21 -3.09
CA GLY A 193 -18.69 39.49 -3.96
C GLY A 193 -17.98 38.64 -5.01
N THR A 194 -16.75 38.21 -4.74
CA THR A 194 -15.91 37.38 -5.64
C THR A 194 -15.66 35.98 -5.09
N GLN A 195 -15.98 35.73 -3.82
CA GLN A 195 -15.85 34.43 -3.18
C GLN A 195 -17.11 34.07 -2.39
N MET A 196 -17.41 32.78 -2.33
CA MET A 196 -18.52 32.21 -1.59
C MET A 196 -18.10 30.87 -1.00
N GLU A 197 -18.61 30.57 0.18
CA GLU A 197 -18.48 29.27 0.81
C GLU A 197 -19.84 28.76 1.27
N TRP A 198 -19.98 27.44 1.28
CA TRP A 198 -21.15 26.77 1.80
C TRP A 198 -20.86 25.38 2.33
N THR A 199 -21.71 24.90 3.23
CA THR A 199 -21.74 23.51 3.68
C THR A 199 -23.12 22.89 3.46
N ILE A 200 -23.14 21.58 3.30
CA ILE A 200 -24.35 20.75 3.25
C ILE A 200 -24.13 19.46 4.04
N GLU A 201 -25.14 18.96 4.74
CA GLU A 201 -25.05 17.66 5.41
C GLU A 201 -24.96 16.53 4.37
N TRP A 202 -24.11 15.53 4.62
CA TRP A 202 -24.01 14.35 3.76
C TRP A 202 -25.35 13.65 3.51
N THR A 203 -26.21 13.62 4.53
CA THR A 203 -27.55 13.03 4.42
C THR A 203 -28.47 13.76 3.45
N GLU A 204 -28.22 15.04 3.14
CA GLU A 204 -28.96 15.79 2.12
C GLU A 204 -28.52 15.43 0.70
N LEU A 205 -27.26 15.00 0.53
CA LEU A 205 -26.74 14.42 -0.71
C LEU A 205 -27.16 12.94 -0.89
N GLY A 206 -27.79 12.34 0.13
CA GLY A 206 -28.27 10.96 0.06
C GLY A 206 -27.16 9.91 0.18
N VAL A 207 -25.95 10.29 0.57
CA VAL A 207 -24.79 9.41 0.73
C VAL A 207 -24.23 9.43 2.15
N PRO A 208 -23.50 8.38 2.58
CA PRO A 208 -22.73 8.40 3.82
C PRO A 208 -21.68 9.53 3.86
N ALA A 209 -21.28 9.90 5.07
CA ALA A 209 -20.21 10.87 5.25
C ALA A 209 -18.87 10.37 4.69
N GLY A 210 -18.20 11.23 3.94
CA GLY A 210 -16.92 10.94 3.30
C GLY A 210 -17.02 10.19 1.97
N SER A 211 -18.23 9.85 1.49
CA SER A 211 -18.41 9.21 0.18
C SER A 211 -17.73 9.97 -0.95
N ALA A 212 -17.16 9.23 -1.89
CA ALA A 212 -16.70 9.77 -3.16
C ALA A 212 -17.87 10.39 -3.95
N ILE A 213 -17.65 11.57 -4.50
CA ILE A 213 -18.57 12.36 -5.31
C ILE A 213 -17.73 12.98 -6.43
N GLY A 214 -18.16 12.79 -7.68
CA GLY A 214 -17.71 13.60 -8.80
C GLY A 214 -18.57 14.86 -8.91
N TRP A 215 -17.99 16.00 -9.26
CA TRP A 215 -18.73 17.22 -9.54
C TRP A 215 -18.37 17.89 -10.84
N HIS A 216 -19.42 18.45 -11.43
CA HIS A 216 -19.39 19.39 -12.52
C HIS A 216 -19.99 20.69 -11.99
N VAL A 217 -19.32 21.82 -12.17
CA VAL A 217 -19.77 23.12 -11.67
C VAL A 217 -20.09 24.02 -12.85
N SER A 218 -21.25 24.65 -12.83
CA SER A 218 -21.64 25.61 -13.87
C SER A 218 -22.16 26.90 -13.28
N SER A 219 -22.10 27.98 -14.04
CA SER A 219 -22.69 29.26 -13.68
C SER A 219 -23.74 29.72 -14.70
N THR A 220 -24.77 30.40 -14.22
CA THR A 220 -25.85 30.93 -15.08
C THR A 220 -26.60 32.07 -14.39
N ASN A 221 -27.21 32.95 -15.19
CA ASN A 221 -28.19 33.92 -14.69
C ASN A 221 -29.66 33.42 -14.81
N SER A 222 -29.88 32.25 -15.41
CA SER A 222 -31.20 31.70 -15.65
C SER A 222 -31.76 30.99 -14.43
N ASN A 223 -33.09 30.84 -14.39
CA ASN A 223 -33.71 30.02 -13.35
C ASN A 223 -33.23 28.56 -13.50
N PRO A 224 -32.63 27.94 -12.48
CA PRO A 224 -32.14 26.55 -12.55
C PRO A 224 -33.24 25.53 -12.86
N ALA A 225 -34.51 25.82 -12.53
CA ALA A 225 -35.65 24.98 -12.89
C ALA A 225 -36.21 25.23 -14.31
N ALA A 226 -35.58 26.08 -15.11
CA ALA A 226 -36.04 26.35 -16.48
C ALA A 226 -35.66 25.18 -17.40
N ALA A 227 -36.59 24.81 -18.28
CA ALA A 227 -36.33 23.81 -19.30
C ALA A 227 -35.22 24.27 -20.27
N GLY A 228 -34.31 23.36 -20.61
CA GLY A 228 -33.16 23.63 -21.46
C GLY A 228 -32.08 24.45 -20.76
N LEU A 229 -31.87 24.23 -19.46
CA LEU A 229 -30.87 24.95 -18.66
C LEU A 229 -29.47 24.90 -19.28
N GLY A 230 -29.07 23.76 -19.88
CA GLY A 230 -27.78 23.60 -20.54
C GLY A 230 -27.49 24.69 -21.59
N ALA A 231 -28.51 25.14 -22.34
CA ALA A 231 -28.35 26.22 -23.32
C ALA A 231 -28.27 27.63 -22.70
N GLN A 232 -28.35 27.73 -21.37
CA GLN A 232 -28.28 28.97 -20.60
C GLN A 232 -27.09 28.98 -19.64
N ILE A 233 -26.25 27.94 -19.64
CA ILE A 233 -24.98 27.96 -18.94
C ILE A 233 -24.09 29.00 -19.63
N ASP A 234 -23.49 29.86 -18.81
CA ASP A 234 -22.57 30.88 -19.28
C ASP A 234 -21.12 30.44 -19.17
N ASP A 235 -20.85 29.53 -18.23
CA ASP A 235 -19.51 29.07 -17.87
C ASP A 235 -19.58 27.78 -17.05
N ASN A 236 -18.55 26.94 -17.11
CA ASN A 236 -18.45 25.70 -16.37
C ASN A 236 -17.01 25.28 -16.10
N LEU A 237 -16.81 24.52 -15.03
CA LEU A 237 -15.53 23.91 -14.68
C LEU A 237 -15.74 22.56 -14.03
N GLY A 238 -14.72 21.72 -14.12
CA GLY A 238 -14.62 20.48 -13.36
C GLY A 238 -13.29 20.45 -12.63
N GLY A 239 -12.47 19.44 -12.92
CA GLY A 239 -11.16 19.25 -12.32
C GLY A 239 -10.13 20.27 -12.77
N CYS A 240 -8.85 19.92 -12.61
CA CYS A 240 -7.76 20.85 -12.91
C CYS A 240 -7.72 21.24 -14.39
N GLY A 241 -7.74 22.56 -14.67
CA GLY A 241 -7.75 23.11 -16.03
C GLY A 241 -9.01 22.74 -16.81
N GLY A 242 -10.12 22.47 -16.11
CA GLY A 242 -11.38 22.07 -16.73
C GLY A 242 -11.41 20.64 -17.27
N GLN A 243 -10.29 19.92 -17.20
CA GLN A 243 -10.18 18.54 -17.65
C GLN A 243 -10.66 17.61 -16.53
N CYS A 244 -11.67 16.80 -16.85
CA CYS A 244 -12.36 15.86 -15.98
C CYS A 244 -13.27 16.49 -14.93
N THR A 245 -13.98 15.66 -14.15
CA THR A 245 -14.81 16.14 -13.04
C THR A 245 -13.91 16.56 -11.90
N GLY A 246 -14.34 17.55 -11.13
CA GLY A 246 -13.76 17.69 -9.80
C GLY A 246 -14.22 16.49 -8.96
N SER A 247 -13.43 16.05 -7.98
CA SER A 247 -13.78 14.89 -7.18
C SER A 247 -13.19 14.99 -5.78
N ASN A 248 -13.80 14.33 -4.80
CA ASN A 248 -13.19 14.05 -3.48
C ASN A 248 -12.77 12.59 -3.37
N GLN A 249 -12.83 11.83 -4.46
CA GLN A 249 -12.41 10.45 -4.44
C GLN A 249 -10.89 10.38 -4.26
N PHE A 250 -10.47 9.57 -3.32
CA PHE A 250 -9.07 9.21 -3.14
C PHE A 250 -8.90 7.71 -3.02
N ALA A 251 -7.73 7.25 -3.45
CA ALA A 251 -7.28 5.88 -3.28
C ALA A 251 -6.51 5.74 -1.97
N GLY A 252 -6.50 4.54 -1.41
CA GLY A 252 -5.71 4.25 -0.23
C GLY A 252 -5.62 2.76 0.01
N ILE A 253 -4.44 2.31 0.43
CA ILE A 253 -4.22 0.91 0.73
C ILE A 253 -3.28 0.74 1.91
N VAL A 254 -3.66 -0.14 2.83
CA VAL A 254 -2.82 -0.53 3.95
C VAL A 254 -2.71 -2.05 3.95
N PRO A 255 -1.52 -2.59 3.71
CA PRO A 255 -1.29 -4.02 3.82
C PRO A 255 -0.72 -4.38 5.19
N THR A 256 -1.13 -5.53 5.74
CA THR A 256 -0.59 -6.04 7.01
C THR A 256 0.09 -7.40 6.84
N PRO A 257 1.26 -7.65 7.45
CA PRO A 257 1.91 -8.95 7.38
C PRO A 257 1.16 -10.01 8.18
N ILE A 258 0.98 -11.19 7.60
CA ILE A 258 0.57 -12.43 8.27
C ILE A 258 1.56 -13.53 7.83
N ALA A 259 1.76 -14.54 8.69
CA ALA A 259 2.90 -15.46 8.70
C ALA A 259 3.21 -16.20 7.39
N ALA A 260 4.44 -16.72 7.31
CA ALA A 260 4.92 -17.58 6.23
C ALA A 260 5.06 -19.06 6.65
N GLY A 261 4.66 -20.00 5.77
CA GLY A 261 4.88 -21.45 5.93
C GLY A 261 6.14 -21.97 5.20
N GLY A 262 6.75 -23.07 5.67
CA GLY A 262 7.96 -23.65 5.07
C GLY A 262 7.70 -24.71 3.98
N GLY A 263 8.52 -24.73 2.92
CA GLY A 263 8.46 -25.68 1.80
C GLY A 263 9.21 -25.15 0.56
N ASP A 264 9.17 -25.88 -0.56
CA ASP A 264 9.67 -25.40 -1.87
C ASP A 264 8.91 -24.16 -2.37
N ILE A 265 7.67 -24.03 -1.90
CA ILE A 265 6.84 -22.83 -2.03
C ILE A 265 6.55 -22.31 -0.62
N ILE A 266 6.84 -21.03 -0.42
CA ILE A 266 6.48 -20.30 0.79
C ILE A 266 5.17 -19.58 0.52
N TYR A 267 4.19 -19.76 1.40
CA TYR A 267 2.92 -19.03 1.36
C TYR A 267 2.94 -17.95 2.44
N ALA A 268 2.82 -16.67 2.04
CA ALA A 268 2.73 -15.52 2.93
C ALA A 268 1.32 -14.91 2.82
N ALA A 269 0.61 -14.81 3.94
CA ALA A 269 -0.74 -14.25 3.96
C ALA A 269 -0.72 -12.77 4.34
N HIS A 270 -1.67 -12.01 3.80
CA HIS A 270 -1.83 -10.60 4.06
C HIS A 270 -3.30 -10.21 4.00
N THR A 271 -3.65 -9.20 4.77
CA THR A 271 -4.93 -8.50 4.61
C THR A 271 -4.65 -7.13 4.02
N PHE A 272 -5.29 -6.83 2.89
CA PHE A 272 -5.27 -5.51 2.26
C PHE A 272 -6.61 -4.83 2.51
N THR A 273 -6.59 -3.54 2.85
CA THR A 273 -7.81 -2.75 3.03
C THR A 273 -7.81 -1.59 2.05
N ASN A 274 -8.91 -1.42 1.29
CA ASN A 274 -9.14 -0.18 0.54
C ASN A 274 -9.47 0.92 1.56
N THR A 275 -8.52 1.79 1.85
CA THR A 275 -8.72 2.95 2.74
C THR A 275 -9.14 4.22 1.99
N GLY A 276 -9.30 4.12 0.67
CA GLY A 276 -9.96 5.15 -0.14
C GLY A 276 -11.44 5.29 0.20
N ASN A 277 -12.08 6.31 -0.35
CA ASN A 277 -13.50 6.59 -0.13
C ASN A 277 -14.42 6.23 -1.32
N GLY A 278 -13.86 5.61 -2.35
CA GLY A 278 -14.58 5.02 -3.48
C GLY A 278 -14.19 3.55 -3.70
N PRO A 279 -14.96 2.81 -4.51
CA PRO A 279 -14.51 1.52 -5.03
C PRO A 279 -13.23 1.69 -5.85
N ASP A 280 -12.37 0.69 -5.82
CA ASP A 280 -11.07 0.71 -6.49
C ASP A 280 -10.65 -0.71 -6.88
N LEU A 281 -9.71 -0.84 -7.79
CA LEU A 281 -9.05 -2.09 -8.16
C LEU A 281 -7.56 -1.92 -7.88
N PHE A 282 -6.93 -2.94 -7.28
CA PHE A 282 -5.52 -2.87 -6.91
C PHE A 282 -4.70 -3.92 -7.63
N ASP A 283 -3.70 -3.46 -8.38
CA ASP A 283 -2.75 -4.30 -9.10
C ASP A 283 -1.62 -4.75 -8.21
N PHE A 284 -1.27 -6.03 -8.32
CA PHE A 284 -0.17 -6.62 -7.58
C PHE A 284 1.07 -6.84 -8.45
N THR A 285 2.14 -6.11 -8.10
CA THR A 285 3.47 -6.33 -8.67
C THR A 285 4.42 -6.81 -7.57
N TRP A 286 5.54 -7.44 -7.97
CA TRP A 286 6.57 -7.83 -7.01
C TRP A 286 7.98 -7.48 -7.48
N SER A 287 8.86 -7.34 -6.50
CA SER A 287 10.31 -7.24 -6.69
C SER A 287 11.04 -8.03 -5.61
N TRP A 288 12.36 -8.21 -5.76
CA TRP A 288 13.16 -8.90 -4.75
C TRP A 288 14.50 -8.22 -4.51
N THR A 289 15.04 -8.44 -3.33
CA THR A 289 16.43 -8.11 -2.97
C THR A 289 17.04 -9.25 -2.15
N GLY A 290 18.38 -9.38 -2.16
CA GLY A 290 19.11 -10.34 -1.32
C GLY A 290 19.86 -11.41 -2.09
N ASP A 291 20.14 -12.51 -1.41
CA ASP A 291 21.11 -13.53 -1.83
C ASP A 291 20.60 -14.42 -2.98
N PHE A 292 19.29 -14.51 -3.16
CA PHE A 292 18.64 -15.30 -4.21
C PHE A 292 17.37 -14.66 -4.78
N ALA A 293 17.05 -15.00 -6.02
CA ALA A 293 15.80 -14.62 -6.67
C ALA A 293 14.76 -15.75 -6.53
N PRO A 294 13.49 -15.45 -6.22
CA PRO A 294 12.41 -16.42 -6.35
C PRO A 294 12.30 -16.94 -7.78
N ALA A 295 11.91 -18.21 -7.95
CA ALA A 295 11.60 -18.79 -9.26
C ALA A 295 10.32 -18.21 -9.84
N SER A 296 9.31 -18.00 -8.99
CA SER A 296 8.05 -17.35 -9.32
C SER A 296 7.39 -16.74 -8.09
N VAL A 297 6.54 -15.75 -8.30
CA VAL A 297 5.61 -15.21 -7.29
C VAL A 297 4.24 -15.17 -7.93
N THR A 298 3.25 -15.78 -7.28
CA THR A 298 1.86 -15.79 -7.72
C THR A 298 0.92 -15.40 -6.58
N TYR A 299 -0.24 -14.87 -6.92
CA TYR A 299 -1.19 -14.28 -5.98
C TYR A 299 -2.51 -15.05 -5.98
N TYR A 300 -3.05 -15.29 -4.80
CA TYR A 300 -4.33 -15.96 -4.61
C TYR A 300 -5.22 -15.14 -3.69
N GLN A 301 -6.53 -15.17 -3.94
CA GLN A 301 -7.52 -14.81 -2.93
C GLN A 301 -7.63 -15.96 -1.93
N ASP A 302 -7.33 -15.67 -0.66
CA ASP A 302 -7.42 -16.61 0.45
C ASP A 302 -8.88 -16.73 0.89
N LEU A 303 -9.54 -17.82 0.51
CA LEU A 303 -10.97 -18.05 0.78
C LEU A 303 -11.20 -19.20 1.76
N GLY A 304 -10.17 -19.98 2.04
CA GLY A 304 -10.21 -21.15 2.90
C GLY A 304 -9.87 -20.83 4.36
N THR A 305 -8.88 -21.55 4.87
CA THR A 305 -8.30 -21.34 6.18
C THR A 305 -7.28 -20.22 6.07
N VAL A 306 -7.67 -19.02 6.51
CA VAL A 306 -6.82 -17.82 6.42
C VAL A 306 -5.39 -18.11 6.90
N GLY A 307 -4.41 -17.91 6.02
CA GLY A 307 -3.00 -18.19 6.27
C GLY A 307 -2.49 -19.55 5.76
N GLU A 308 -3.35 -20.40 5.21
CA GLU A 308 -2.98 -21.70 4.65
C GLU A 308 -3.44 -21.81 3.19
N PHE A 309 -2.60 -22.38 2.33
CA PHE A 309 -3.01 -22.66 0.96
C PHE A 309 -3.96 -23.86 0.92
N ASP A 310 -5.18 -23.64 0.43
CA ASP A 310 -6.23 -24.63 0.26
C ASP A 310 -6.48 -24.92 -1.23
N PRO A 311 -5.91 -26.01 -1.79
CA PRO A 311 -6.01 -26.32 -3.21
C PRO A 311 -7.46 -26.43 -3.71
N GLY A 312 -7.81 -25.57 -4.66
CA GLY A 312 -9.15 -25.52 -5.28
C GLY A 312 -10.20 -24.76 -4.46
N VAL A 313 -9.83 -24.20 -3.31
CA VAL A 313 -10.63 -23.21 -2.57
C VAL A 313 -10.06 -21.82 -2.82
N ASP A 314 -8.75 -21.66 -2.68
CA ASP A 314 -8.09 -20.40 -2.99
C ASP A 314 -8.06 -20.15 -4.49
N VAL A 315 -8.34 -18.92 -4.87
CA VAL A 315 -8.54 -18.52 -6.27
C VAL A 315 -7.31 -17.78 -6.75
N LEU A 316 -6.63 -18.32 -7.76
CA LEU A 316 -5.54 -17.63 -8.43
C LEU A 316 -6.05 -16.29 -8.99
N LEU A 317 -5.39 -15.20 -8.65
CA LEU A 317 -5.72 -13.88 -9.19
C LEU A 317 -5.30 -13.80 -10.65
N THR A 318 -6.14 -13.14 -11.43
CA THR A 318 -5.93 -12.86 -12.84
C THR A 318 -6.14 -11.39 -13.07
N ASP A 319 -5.50 -10.86 -14.11
CA ASP A 319 -5.77 -9.54 -14.66
C ASP A 319 -7.25 -9.46 -15.14
N THR A 320 -8.04 -8.60 -14.50
CA THR A 320 -9.46 -8.38 -14.78
C THR A 320 -9.74 -7.12 -15.60
N ASP A 321 -8.79 -6.19 -15.73
CA ASP A 321 -8.95 -4.93 -16.46
C ASP A 321 -8.10 -4.81 -17.75
N GLY A 322 -7.21 -5.77 -17.99
CA GLY A 322 -6.47 -6.02 -19.22
C GLY A 322 -5.09 -5.37 -19.29
N ASP A 323 -4.52 -4.94 -18.17
CA ASP A 323 -3.24 -4.23 -18.11
C ASP A 323 -2.00 -5.14 -17.94
N SER A 324 -2.24 -6.45 -17.78
CA SER A 324 -1.29 -7.56 -17.56
C SER A 324 -0.82 -7.79 -16.12
N ASP A 325 -1.29 -7.01 -15.14
CA ASP A 325 -1.01 -7.24 -13.73
C ASP A 325 -2.21 -7.94 -13.04
N PRO A 326 -1.99 -8.92 -12.16
CA PRO A 326 -3.08 -9.58 -11.44
C PRO A 326 -3.64 -8.64 -10.35
N ASP A 327 -4.96 -8.64 -10.19
CA ASP A 327 -5.63 -7.64 -9.35
C ASP A 327 -6.68 -8.22 -8.38
N THR A 328 -7.21 -7.35 -7.51
CA THR A 328 -8.27 -7.68 -6.54
C THR A 328 -9.67 -7.78 -7.14
N GLY A 329 -9.86 -7.36 -8.39
CA GLY A 329 -11.12 -6.87 -8.91
C GLY A 329 -11.59 -5.61 -8.16
N ASN A 330 -12.86 -5.25 -8.36
CA ASN A 330 -13.46 -4.09 -7.69
C ASN A 330 -13.63 -4.34 -6.17
N LEU A 331 -12.87 -3.59 -5.36
CA LEU A 331 -12.88 -3.61 -3.91
C LEU A 331 -13.52 -2.32 -3.38
N ALA A 332 -14.67 -2.44 -2.72
CA ALA A 332 -15.39 -1.29 -2.16
C ALA A 332 -14.57 -0.55 -1.07
N ALA A 333 -14.84 0.74 -0.87
CA ALA A 333 -14.25 1.54 0.19
C ALA A 333 -14.44 0.89 1.58
N GLY A 334 -13.36 0.78 2.34
CA GLY A 334 -13.30 0.14 3.65
C GLY A 334 -13.38 -1.39 3.64
N ALA A 335 -13.53 -2.03 2.47
CA ALA A 335 -13.52 -3.48 2.36
C ALA A 335 -12.10 -4.04 2.46
N THR A 336 -12.01 -5.27 2.96
CA THR A 336 -10.76 -6.03 3.07
C THR A 336 -10.67 -7.10 1.99
N PHE A 337 -9.44 -7.42 1.59
CA PHE A 337 -9.08 -8.48 0.67
C PHE A 337 -8.01 -9.35 1.32
N GLU A 338 -8.32 -10.63 1.52
CA GLU A 338 -7.38 -11.61 2.06
C GLU A 338 -6.54 -12.16 0.90
N LEU A 339 -5.24 -11.84 0.91
CA LEU A 339 -4.27 -12.20 -0.12
C LEU A 339 -3.36 -13.31 0.42
N LEU A 340 -3.14 -14.33 -0.40
CA LEU A 340 -2.09 -15.33 -0.19
C LEU A 340 -1.06 -15.23 -1.32
N ILE A 341 0.19 -14.94 -0.96
CA ILE A 341 1.32 -14.83 -1.88
C ILE A 341 2.07 -16.16 -1.87
N ALA A 342 2.11 -16.84 -3.01
CA ALA A 342 2.88 -18.06 -3.18
C ALA A 342 4.23 -17.72 -3.83
N ILE A 343 5.31 -17.93 -3.08
CA ILE A 343 6.67 -17.62 -3.47
C ILE A 343 7.41 -18.93 -3.70
N GLU A 344 7.68 -19.26 -4.96
CA GLU A 344 8.45 -20.45 -5.32
C GLU A 344 9.94 -20.17 -5.19
N LEU A 345 10.63 -20.99 -4.40
CA LEU A 345 12.07 -20.89 -4.23
C LEU A 345 12.81 -21.40 -5.49
N PRO A 346 14.02 -20.91 -5.79
CA PRO A 346 14.82 -21.46 -6.87
C PRO A 346 15.14 -22.95 -6.63
N ASP A 347 15.27 -23.73 -7.71
CA ASP A 347 15.74 -25.14 -7.65
C ASP A 347 17.15 -25.25 -8.30
N PRO A 348 18.19 -25.67 -7.54
CA PRO A 348 18.18 -25.99 -6.11
C PRO A 348 17.99 -24.74 -5.24
N PRO A 349 17.48 -24.87 -4.00
CA PRO A 349 17.33 -23.75 -3.09
C PRO A 349 18.67 -23.03 -2.91
N ALA A 350 18.67 -21.71 -2.98
CA ALA A 350 19.86 -20.92 -2.71
C ALA A 350 19.88 -20.53 -1.22
N SER A 351 21.02 -20.63 -0.56
CA SER A 351 21.16 -20.25 0.84
C SER A 351 21.24 -18.74 0.98
N GLY A 352 20.84 -18.24 2.13
CA GLY A 352 20.98 -16.84 2.49
C GLY A 352 19.65 -16.20 2.86
N VAL A 353 19.64 -14.87 2.83
CA VAL A 353 18.47 -14.06 3.13
C VAL A 353 18.09 -13.27 1.89
N SER A 354 16.83 -13.40 1.49
CA SER A 354 16.19 -12.57 0.49
C SER A 354 14.95 -11.91 1.08
N SER A 355 14.46 -10.87 0.42
CA SER A 355 13.16 -10.27 0.72
C SER A 355 12.41 -10.14 -0.59
N VAL A 356 11.15 -10.59 -0.59
CA VAL A 356 10.21 -10.28 -1.66
C VAL A 356 9.39 -9.09 -1.21
N THR A 357 9.19 -8.13 -2.11
CA THR A 357 8.32 -6.98 -1.88
C THR A 357 7.16 -7.10 -2.83
N THR A 358 5.94 -7.19 -2.30
CA THR A 358 4.71 -7.07 -3.07
C THR A 358 4.17 -5.66 -2.91
N ALA A 359 3.90 -5.00 -4.04
CA ALA A 359 3.27 -3.69 -4.10
C ALA A 359 1.86 -3.85 -4.65
N ALA A 360 0.90 -3.29 -3.95
CA ALA A 360 -0.47 -3.10 -4.41
C ALA A 360 -0.63 -1.65 -4.86
N THR A 361 -1.01 -1.43 -6.11
CA THR A 361 -1.15 -0.11 -6.73
C THR A 361 -2.61 0.12 -7.09
N SER A 362 -3.16 1.25 -6.68
CA SER A 362 -4.52 1.63 -7.06
C SER A 362 -4.62 1.89 -8.57
N ASN A 363 -5.70 1.43 -9.19
CA ASN A 363 -6.03 1.73 -10.59
C ASN A 363 -6.96 2.94 -10.72
N PHE A 364 -7.38 3.51 -9.59
CA PHE A 364 -8.00 4.81 -9.57
C PHE A 364 -6.99 5.86 -10.07
N LEU A 365 -7.18 6.24 -11.33
CA LEU A 365 -6.62 7.43 -11.92
C LEU A 365 -7.66 8.54 -11.81
N PRO A 366 -7.42 9.55 -10.97
CA PRO A 366 -8.24 10.75 -10.96
C PRO A 366 -8.08 11.40 -12.32
N GLY A 367 -9.19 11.65 -13.00
CA GLY A 367 -9.16 11.96 -14.43
C GLY A 367 -8.35 13.21 -14.82
N CYS A 368 -7.91 14.05 -13.90
CA CYS A 368 -7.40 15.38 -14.20
C CYS A 368 -5.92 15.37 -14.64
N GLY A 369 -5.69 15.24 -15.95
CA GLY A 369 -4.58 15.87 -16.69
C GLY A 369 -3.19 15.87 -16.03
N GLY A 370 -2.60 14.71 -15.81
CA GLY A 370 -1.22 14.59 -15.34
C GLY A 370 -0.72 13.15 -15.38
N THR A 371 0.60 12.94 -15.40
CA THR A 371 1.17 11.61 -15.07
C THR A 371 1.12 11.47 -13.56
N ILE A 372 -0.06 11.14 -13.05
CA ILE A 372 -0.28 10.93 -11.62
C ILE A 372 0.38 9.61 -11.26
N THR A 373 1.13 9.58 -10.16
CA THR A 373 1.61 8.30 -9.61
C THR A 373 0.46 7.76 -8.77
N PRO A 374 -0.17 6.64 -9.14
CA PRO A 374 -1.27 6.11 -8.35
C PRO A 374 -0.80 5.78 -6.94
N VAL A 375 -1.72 5.86 -5.98
CA VAL A 375 -1.42 5.49 -4.59
C VAL A 375 -1.01 4.02 -4.57
N SER A 376 0.13 3.74 -3.95
CA SER A 376 0.64 2.37 -3.79
C SER A 376 1.04 2.10 -2.35
N GLY A 377 0.83 0.85 -1.92
CA GLY A 377 1.30 0.34 -0.64
C GLY A 377 2.07 -0.95 -0.85
N SER A 378 3.08 -1.21 -0.03
CA SER A 378 3.95 -2.39 -0.19
C SER A 378 4.15 -3.14 1.11
N VAL A 379 4.26 -4.47 1.01
CA VAL A 379 4.71 -5.37 2.08
C VAL A 379 6.02 -6.02 1.71
N ASN A 380 6.85 -6.27 2.72
CA ASN A 380 8.12 -6.97 2.58
C ASN A 380 8.05 -8.29 3.34
N ASP A 381 8.27 -9.38 2.63
CA ASP A 381 8.30 -10.74 3.16
C ASP A 381 9.75 -11.24 3.18
N PRO A 382 10.38 -11.27 4.37
CA PRO A 382 11.73 -11.78 4.51
C PRO A 382 11.73 -13.30 4.36
N LEU A 383 12.58 -13.79 3.46
CA LEU A 383 12.83 -15.20 3.18
C LEU A 383 14.20 -15.56 3.72
N GLN A 384 14.27 -16.54 4.62
CA GLN A 384 15.54 -17.06 5.12
C GLN A 384 15.64 -18.54 4.82
N ILE A 385 16.62 -18.90 4.00
CA ILE A 385 17.01 -20.30 3.75
C ILE A 385 18.29 -20.54 4.54
N ALA A 386 18.13 -21.04 5.76
CA ALA A 386 19.23 -21.37 6.64
C ALA A 386 19.68 -22.82 6.45
N SER A 387 20.97 -23.08 6.67
CA SER A 387 21.45 -24.43 6.94
C SER A 387 21.03 -24.83 8.35
N ASP A 388 20.32 -25.94 8.49
CA ASP A 388 19.88 -26.42 9.80
C ASP A 388 20.93 -27.35 10.43
N SER A 389 21.20 -27.18 11.72
CA SER A 389 22.09 -28.07 12.48
C SER A 389 21.34 -28.82 13.58
N PHE A 390 21.64 -30.10 13.72
CA PHE A 390 20.97 -30.99 14.65
C PHE A 390 21.98 -31.80 15.43
N LYS A 391 21.66 -32.09 16.70
CA LYS A 391 22.38 -33.07 17.54
C LYS A 391 21.40 -34.15 17.99
N ARG A 392 21.79 -35.41 17.84
CA ARG A 392 20.98 -36.59 18.15
C ARG A 392 21.79 -37.63 18.91
N ALA A 393 21.12 -38.38 19.78
CA ALA A 393 21.73 -39.43 20.59
C ALA A 393 21.24 -40.81 20.13
N PHE A 394 22.16 -41.76 20.10
CA PHE A 394 21.93 -43.14 19.68
C PHE A 394 22.60 -44.10 20.65
N GLN A 395 22.00 -45.27 20.83
CA GLN A 395 22.69 -46.41 21.41
C GLN A 395 23.81 -46.87 20.46
N VAL A 396 24.73 -47.71 20.97
CA VAL A 396 25.87 -48.19 20.17
C VAL A 396 25.43 -48.96 18.92
N ASP A 397 24.23 -49.56 18.95
CA ASP A 397 23.62 -50.30 17.83
C ASP A 397 22.88 -49.40 16.83
N GLY A 398 22.86 -48.08 17.03
CA GLY A 398 22.16 -47.12 16.18
C GLY A 398 20.68 -46.92 16.53
N THR A 399 20.17 -47.49 17.62
CA THR A 399 18.82 -47.18 18.09
C THR A 399 18.76 -45.76 18.63
N PRO A 400 17.85 -44.88 18.13
CA PRO A 400 17.71 -43.52 18.66
C PRO A 400 17.37 -43.50 20.15
N ILE A 401 17.94 -42.56 20.88
CA ILE A 401 17.61 -42.26 22.27
C ILE A 401 16.75 -41.00 22.27
N ALA A 402 15.50 -41.13 22.71
CA ALA A 402 14.58 -40.00 22.78
C ALA A 402 15.05 -38.94 23.79
N ASP A 403 14.71 -37.68 23.54
CA ASP A 403 15.00 -36.59 24.47
C ASP A 403 14.47 -36.87 25.87
N LEU A 404 15.20 -36.38 26.88
CA LEU A 404 14.89 -36.54 28.31
C LEU A 404 14.93 -38.00 28.81
N SER A 405 15.42 -38.95 27.99
CA SER A 405 15.63 -40.32 28.43
C SER A 405 16.65 -40.39 29.57
N THR A 406 16.38 -41.24 30.57
CA THR A 406 17.38 -41.54 31.60
C THR A 406 18.35 -42.60 31.07
N VAL A 407 19.62 -42.25 30.99
CA VAL A 407 20.68 -43.13 30.52
C VAL A 407 21.54 -43.58 31.72
N PRO A 408 21.77 -44.90 31.93
CA PRO A 408 22.60 -45.37 33.03
C PRO A 408 24.06 -44.88 32.92
N SER A 409 24.65 -44.57 34.08
CA SER A 409 26.11 -44.36 34.18
C SER A 409 26.87 -45.60 33.67
N GLY A 410 28.00 -45.34 33.00
CA GLY A 410 28.85 -46.33 32.37
C GLY A 410 28.43 -46.76 30.97
N LEU A 411 27.20 -46.45 30.52
CA LEU A 411 26.72 -46.78 29.17
C LEU A 411 27.50 -45.98 28.12
N LEU A 412 27.78 -46.63 26.99
CA LEU A 412 28.27 -45.96 25.79
C LEU A 412 27.10 -45.43 24.96
N VAL A 413 27.19 -44.18 24.55
CA VAL A 413 26.22 -43.48 23.69
C VAL A 413 26.96 -42.90 22.50
N LYS A 414 26.35 -42.95 21.33
CA LYS A 414 26.83 -42.24 20.14
C LYS A 414 26.04 -40.96 19.98
N PHE A 415 26.73 -39.85 19.79
CA PHE A 415 26.11 -38.62 19.34
C PHE A 415 26.35 -38.46 17.84
N MET A 416 25.34 -37.95 17.14
CA MET A 416 25.44 -37.47 15.78
C MET A 416 25.16 -35.97 15.78
N ILE A 417 26.07 -35.19 15.20
CA ILE A 417 25.81 -33.81 14.81
C ILE A 417 25.72 -33.81 13.30
N TYR A 418 24.67 -33.25 12.72
CA TYR A 418 24.61 -33.08 11.28
C TYR A 418 24.10 -31.71 10.90
N VAL A 419 24.55 -31.22 9.75
CA VAL A 419 24.14 -29.96 9.15
C VAL A 419 23.59 -30.25 7.77
N THR A 420 22.36 -29.81 7.53
CA THR A 420 21.71 -29.93 6.24
C THR A 420 21.86 -28.62 5.50
N ASN A 421 22.54 -28.65 4.36
CA ASN A 421 22.69 -27.51 3.47
C ASN A 421 21.81 -27.70 2.23
N TYR A 422 20.57 -27.22 2.31
CA TYR A 422 19.68 -27.13 1.14
C TYR A 422 20.13 -26.07 0.12
N GLY A 423 20.96 -25.12 0.59
CA GLY A 423 21.35 -23.94 -0.15
C GLY A 423 22.46 -24.14 -1.17
N GLY A 424 23.06 -23.02 -1.59
CA GLY A 424 24.32 -22.99 -2.32
C GLY A 424 25.49 -23.48 -1.46
N PRO A 425 26.69 -23.66 -2.03
CA PRO A 425 27.85 -24.12 -1.28
C PRO A 425 28.17 -23.14 -0.13
N VAL A 426 28.33 -23.65 1.08
CA VAL A 426 28.74 -22.88 2.26
C VAL A 426 30.22 -23.11 2.47
N SER A 427 31.02 -22.05 2.34
CA SER A 427 32.44 -22.12 2.64
C SER A 427 32.70 -21.81 4.11
N ASP A 428 33.65 -22.53 4.72
CA ASP A 428 34.17 -22.21 6.05
C ASP A 428 33.11 -22.23 7.15
N MET A 429 32.35 -23.32 7.21
CA MET A 429 31.45 -23.60 8.31
C MET A 429 32.25 -23.89 9.58
N SER A 430 31.78 -23.38 10.72
CA SER A 430 32.35 -23.75 12.00
C SER A 430 31.28 -24.00 13.04
N LEU A 431 31.45 -25.06 13.82
CA LEU A 431 30.54 -25.43 14.90
C LEU A 431 31.33 -25.85 16.15
N ARG A 432 30.74 -25.58 17.33
CA ARG A 432 31.29 -26.02 18.62
C ARG A 432 30.24 -26.79 19.39
N ASP A 433 30.63 -27.93 19.92
CA ASP A 433 29.80 -28.71 20.83
C ASP A 433 30.56 -28.97 22.14
N VAL A 434 30.13 -28.29 23.21
CA VAL A 434 30.72 -28.43 24.54
C VAL A 434 30.04 -29.60 25.24
N LEU A 435 30.81 -30.65 25.53
CA LEU A 435 30.30 -31.83 26.22
C LEU A 435 29.99 -31.51 27.68
N ASP A 436 28.90 -32.09 28.18
CA ASP A 436 28.60 -32.09 29.60
C ASP A 436 29.75 -32.78 30.37
N PRO A 437 30.17 -32.29 31.55
CA PRO A 437 31.20 -32.95 32.36
C PRO A 437 30.88 -34.41 32.74
N ALA A 438 29.61 -34.81 32.71
CA ALA A 438 29.19 -36.20 32.88
C ALA A 438 29.46 -37.07 31.64
N PHE A 439 29.92 -36.51 30.52
CA PHE A 439 30.23 -37.23 29.29
C PHE A 439 31.75 -37.34 29.13
N VAL A 440 32.22 -38.57 29.00
CA VAL A 440 33.63 -38.85 28.70
C VAL A 440 33.72 -39.29 27.25
N TYR A 441 34.26 -38.41 26.41
CA TYR A 441 34.60 -38.76 25.03
C TYR A 441 35.44 -40.04 24.96
N GLN A 442 35.11 -40.93 24.04
CA GLN A 442 35.89 -42.13 23.75
C GLN A 442 36.78 -41.86 22.52
N GLY A 443 38.08 -41.76 22.73
CA GLY A 443 39.06 -41.56 21.65
C GLY A 443 38.92 -42.58 20.53
N GLY A 444 39.16 -42.13 19.30
CA GLY A 444 39.22 -42.91 18.07
C GLY A 444 37.85 -43.24 17.49
N THR A 445 36.79 -42.62 18.02
CA THR A 445 35.41 -42.93 17.62
C THR A 445 34.77 -41.88 16.72
N MET A 446 35.50 -40.80 16.42
CA MET A 446 35.00 -39.70 15.60
C MET A 446 34.99 -40.09 14.12
N LYS A 447 33.87 -39.88 13.43
CA LYS A 447 33.70 -40.12 12.00
C LYS A 447 32.90 -39.01 11.35
N VAL A 448 33.32 -38.57 10.17
CA VAL A 448 32.60 -37.57 9.36
C VAL A 448 32.12 -38.17 8.04
N ASP A 449 30.95 -37.75 7.56
CA ASP A 449 30.46 -38.02 6.20
C ASP A 449 29.88 -36.73 5.59
N ASN A 450 30.17 -36.52 4.31
CA ASN A 450 29.70 -35.38 3.53
C ASN A 450 29.18 -35.80 2.15
N THR A 451 28.80 -37.07 2.00
CA THR A 451 28.45 -37.70 0.71
C THR A 451 26.95 -37.79 0.48
N LEU A 452 26.17 -37.48 1.50
CA LEU A 452 24.71 -37.51 1.46
C LEU A 452 24.16 -36.25 0.76
N VAL A 453 23.11 -36.45 -0.03
CA VAL A 453 22.38 -35.40 -0.74
C VAL A 453 21.15 -34.98 0.07
N ALA A 454 21.04 -33.70 0.43
CA ALA A 454 20.01 -33.21 1.35
C ALA A 454 18.59 -33.45 0.84
N SER A 455 18.32 -33.20 -0.44
CA SER A 455 17.02 -33.45 -1.08
C SER A 455 16.58 -34.92 -1.04
N VAL A 456 17.53 -35.85 -0.91
CA VAL A 456 17.26 -37.29 -0.85
C VAL A 456 17.01 -37.75 0.57
N VAL A 457 17.89 -37.39 1.52
CA VAL A 457 17.77 -37.86 2.91
C VAL A 457 16.90 -36.97 3.78
N CYS A 458 16.59 -35.75 3.35
CA CYS A 458 15.75 -34.81 4.08
C CYS A 458 14.68 -34.16 3.19
N PRO A 459 13.80 -34.94 2.54
CA PRO A 459 12.73 -34.40 1.70
C PRO A 459 11.76 -33.56 2.54
N GLY A 460 11.42 -32.36 2.04
CA GLY A 460 10.49 -31.45 2.71
C GLY A 460 10.92 -31.05 4.12
N ALA A 461 12.23 -30.83 4.34
CA ALA A 461 12.81 -30.46 5.62
C ALA A 461 12.72 -31.52 6.75
N VAL A 462 12.28 -32.74 6.45
CA VAL A 462 12.24 -33.86 7.42
C VAL A 462 13.30 -34.89 7.09
N CYS A 463 14.35 -34.96 7.91
CA CYS A 463 15.48 -35.88 7.70
C CYS A 463 15.21 -37.32 8.15
N ASP A 464 15.63 -38.28 7.32
CA ASP A 464 15.83 -39.69 7.71
C ASP A 464 17.14 -39.81 8.50
N GLU A 465 17.07 -39.45 9.78
CA GLU A 465 18.20 -39.46 10.70
C GLU A 465 18.84 -40.86 10.87
N ALA A 466 18.07 -41.94 10.69
CA ALA A 466 18.59 -43.30 10.75
C ALA A 466 19.52 -43.59 9.56
N THR A 467 19.13 -43.15 8.36
CA THR A 467 19.98 -43.23 7.17
C THR A 467 21.25 -42.40 7.34
N ILE A 468 21.12 -41.13 7.78
CA ILE A 468 22.28 -40.24 8.04
C ILE A 468 23.24 -40.89 9.04
N PHE A 469 22.70 -41.38 10.16
CA PHE A 469 23.50 -42.03 11.20
C PHE A 469 24.21 -43.27 10.66
N SER A 470 23.49 -44.16 9.95
CA SER A 470 24.06 -45.40 9.43
C SER A 470 25.20 -45.16 8.44
N GLN A 471 25.08 -44.12 7.62
CA GLN A 471 26.10 -43.71 6.66
C GLN A 471 27.33 -43.14 7.38
N ALA A 472 27.14 -42.19 8.31
CA ALA A 472 28.24 -41.57 9.04
C ALA A 472 28.96 -42.56 9.98
N ASP A 473 28.22 -43.43 10.69
CA ASP A 473 28.81 -44.42 11.58
C ASP A 473 29.40 -45.62 10.83
N GLY A 474 28.78 -46.06 9.73
CA GLY A 474 29.19 -47.24 8.98
C GLY A 474 30.33 -47.00 8.00
N SER A 475 30.23 -45.92 7.23
CA SER A 475 31.13 -45.59 6.11
C SER A 475 31.81 -44.23 6.20
N GLY A 476 31.50 -43.44 7.24
CA GLY A 476 32.18 -42.17 7.48
C GLY A 476 33.69 -42.33 7.63
N THR A 477 34.41 -41.29 7.19
CA THR A 477 35.87 -41.21 7.30
C THR A 477 36.22 -40.99 8.76
N VAL A 478 37.08 -41.86 9.31
CA VAL A 478 37.63 -41.66 10.65
C VAL A 478 38.53 -40.43 10.61
N VAL A 479 38.24 -39.46 11.47
CA VAL A 479 39.06 -38.27 11.70
C VAL A 479 39.93 -38.50 12.94
N GLY A 480 41.21 -38.12 12.85
CA GLY A 480 42.23 -38.20 13.87
C GLY A 480 41.77 -37.53 15.16
N ASP A 481 41.64 -38.33 16.21
CA ASP A 481 41.07 -37.91 17.50
C ASP A 481 42.09 -37.20 18.42
N GLY A 482 43.14 -36.61 17.85
CA GLY A 482 44.10 -35.79 18.60
C GLY A 482 44.71 -36.44 19.85
N ASP A 483 44.69 -37.77 20.02
CA ASP A 483 45.27 -38.41 21.20
C ASP A 483 46.81 -38.36 21.14
N ALA A 484 47.33 -37.31 21.76
CA ALA A 484 48.70 -37.10 22.21
C ALA A 484 49.82 -36.98 21.13
N VAL A 485 50.20 -35.73 20.86
CA VAL A 485 51.60 -35.24 20.74
C VAL A 485 52.47 -35.78 19.59
N THR A 486 52.07 -36.79 18.82
CA THR A 486 52.94 -37.34 17.73
C THR A 486 52.26 -37.76 16.43
N ALA A 487 50.92 -37.75 16.33
CA ALA A 487 50.28 -37.75 15.02
C ALA A 487 50.39 -36.33 14.46
N LEU A 488 51.06 -36.17 13.32
CA LEU A 488 51.11 -34.90 12.61
C LEU A 488 49.67 -34.48 12.32
N ILE A 489 49.31 -33.29 12.82
CA ILE A 489 48.23 -32.40 12.35
C ILE A 489 47.83 -32.80 10.93
N ASP A 490 46.82 -33.66 10.79
CA ASP A 490 46.16 -33.93 9.53
C ASP A 490 45.02 -32.93 9.41
N ALA A 491 44.81 -32.48 8.18
CA ALA A 491 43.85 -31.45 7.83
C ALA A 491 42.41 -32.01 7.96
N ASP A 492 42.02 -32.36 9.17
CA ASP A 492 40.78 -33.02 9.51
C ASP A 492 39.71 -31.99 9.84
N GLU A 493 38.46 -32.24 9.42
CA GLU A 493 37.34 -31.29 9.54
C GLU A 493 36.84 -31.14 11.00
N ALA A 494 37.25 -32.03 11.91
CA ALA A 494 36.75 -32.12 13.27
C ALA A 494 37.84 -32.54 14.28
N SER A 495 37.80 -31.97 15.50
CA SER A 495 38.71 -32.34 16.59
C SER A 495 38.06 -32.22 17.97
N TYR A 496 38.68 -32.82 19.00
CA TYR A 496 38.25 -32.73 20.39
C TYR A 496 39.35 -32.12 21.28
N ASP A 497 39.02 -31.10 22.05
CA ASP A 497 39.90 -30.50 23.07
C ASP A 497 39.50 -30.98 24.47
N VAL A 498 40.33 -31.85 25.05
CA VAL A 498 40.14 -32.38 26.41
C VAL A 498 40.21 -31.29 27.49
N GLY A 499 40.90 -30.18 27.26
CA GLY A 499 41.04 -29.09 28.22
C GLY A 499 39.75 -28.30 28.40
N SER A 500 38.99 -28.15 27.31
CA SER A 500 37.72 -27.42 27.28
C SER A 500 36.49 -28.32 27.15
N LEU A 501 36.68 -29.65 27.05
CA LEU A 501 35.63 -30.63 26.75
C LEU A 501 34.84 -30.27 25.48
N THR A 502 35.48 -29.64 24.50
CA THR A 502 34.80 -29.10 23.32
C THR A 502 35.17 -29.86 22.06
N LEU A 503 34.16 -30.22 21.28
CA LEU A 503 34.31 -30.65 19.89
C LEU A 503 34.32 -29.40 19.00
N HIS A 504 35.36 -29.29 18.18
CA HIS A 504 35.55 -28.20 17.23
C HIS A 504 35.39 -28.72 15.80
N LEU A 505 34.49 -28.11 15.04
CA LEU A 505 34.24 -28.38 13.63
C LEU A 505 34.66 -27.16 12.81
N GLY A 506 35.36 -27.40 11.70
CA GLY A 506 35.97 -26.34 10.88
C GLY A 506 37.17 -25.66 11.55
N ASP A 507 37.88 -24.82 10.80
CA ASP A 507 39.17 -24.21 11.18
C ASP A 507 39.05 -22.86 11.89
N GLN A 508 37.94 -22.13 11.74
CA GLN A 508 37.71 -20.89 12.51
C GLN A 508 37.75 -21.11 14.02
N ASN A 509 37.31 -22.28 14.48
CA ASN A 509 37.24 -22.61 15.90
C ASN A 509 38.51 -23.25 16.45
N ASN A 510 39.25 -23.93 15.58
CA ASN A 510 40.56 -24.51 15.86
C ASN A 510 41.36 -24.47 14.57
N VAL A 511 42.35 -23.58 14.49
CA VAL A 511 43.18 -23.36 13.28
C VAL A 511 43.97 -24.58 12.81
N ASN A 512 43.95 -25.67 13.57
CA ASN A 512 44.57 -26.93 13.21
C ASN A 512 43.61 -27.87 12.46
N ASN A 513 42.30 -27.61 12.48
CA ASN A 513 41.33 -28.32 11.64
C ASN A 513 41.46 -27.84 10.18
N ALA A 514 40.94 -28.64 9.24
CA ALA A 514 40.63 -28.14 7.91
C ALA A 514 39.41 -27.23 7.91
N GLN A 515 39.39 -26.32 6.94
CA GLN A 515 38.21 -25.58 6.56
C GLN A 515 37.09 -26.58 6.20
N LEU A 516 35.92 -26.43 6.83
CA LEU A 516 34.77 -27.27 6.56
C LEU A 516 33.89 -26.59 5.51
N ASP A 517 33.95 -27.08 4.28
CA ASP A 517 33.12 -26.59 3.18
C ASP A 517 31.96 -27.56 2.92
N LEU A 518 30.73 -27.04 2.88
CA LEU A 518 29.55 -27.81 2.51
C LEU A 518 29.20 -27.54 1.06
N ALA A 519 29.04 -28.62 0.28
CA ALA A 519 28.48 -28.50 -1.06
C ALA A 519 27.01 -28.07 -1.01
N ALA A 520 26.51 -27.54 -2.13
CA ALA A 520 25.06 -27.34 -2.28
C ALA A 520 24.31 -28.67 -2.20
N ASP A 521 23.08 -28.64 -1.68
CA ASP A 521 22.22 -29.82 -1.51
C ASP A 521 22.90 -31.01 -0.82
N SER A 522 23.62 -30.75 0.28
CA SER A 522 24.39 -31.78 0.99
C SER A 522 24.04 -31.89 2.46
N VAL A 523 24.24 -33.08 3.03
CA VAL A 523 24.27 -33.29 4.48
C VAL A 523 25.69 -33.61 4.89
N TRP A 524 26.20 -32.83 5.83
CA TRP A 524 27.44 -33.15 6.54
C TRP A 524 27.09 -33.68 7.92
N ALA A 525 27.70 -34.78 8.33
CA ALA A 525 27.42 -35.45 9.60
C ALA A 525 28.70 -35.88 10.30
N LEU A 526 28.76 -35.64 11.61
CA LEU A 526 29.76 -36.16 12.54
C LEU A 526 29.09 -37.15 13.49
N VAL A 527 29.68 -38.34 13.65
CA VAL A 527 29.34 -39.29 14.72
C VAL A 527 30.53 -39.45 15.67
N TYR A 528 30.27 -39.48 16.97
CA TYR A 528 31.28 -39.74 18.00
C TYR A 528 30.68 -40.49 19.19
N THR A 529 31.51 -41.22 19.94
CA THR A 529 31.07 -42.00 21.11
C THR A 529 31.50 -41.34 22.42
N ILE A 530 30.60 -41.34 23.40
CA ILE A 530 30.86 -40.94 24.78
C ILE A 530 30.52 -42.08 25.75
N ARG A 531 31.04 -41.98 26.97
CA ARG A 531 30.63 -42.78 28.12
C ARG A 531 29.98 -41.87 29.15
N MET A 532 28.81 -42.26 29.64
CA MET A 532 28.11 -41.59 30.74
C MET A 532 28.87 -41.82 32.06
N GLN A 533 29.11 -40.79 32.87
CA GLN A 533 29.73 -40.90 34.21
C GLN A 533 28.69 -41.05 35.32
#